data_AF-A0A2Z6S2J3-F1
#
_entry.id   AF-A0A2Z6S2J3-F1
#
_cell.length_a   1.000
_cell.length_b   1.000
_cell.length_c   1.000
_cell.angle_alpha   90.00
_cell.angle_beta   90.00
_cell.angle_gamma   90.00
#
_symmetry.space_group_name_H-M   'P 1'
#
loop_
_entity.id
_entity.type
_entity.pdbx_description
1 polymer ?
#
loop_
_entity_poly.entity_id
_entity_poly.type
_entity_poly.pdbx_seq_one_letter_code
_entity_poly.pdbx_strand_id
1 'polypeptide(L)'
;MRNHKLKCFFITLIILVVNSFNTNATTIVTRQTGEIKCQCSFDYIHKSNTFTDNVPKNSINTHLNIACNTKDVSTEVSEYALWKVVDGKYVNMQGFGLRQLGPGRYSLHADPSECYNAPKEGMVGVAMAYFTVYSNNPGIVITKEWEEPCYVENVVINCPPPV
;
A
#
# COMPACT_ATOMS: atom_id res chain seq x y z
N MET A 1 -4.51 60.65 -44.71
CA MET A 1 -4.36 59.19 -44.99
C MET A 1 -3.21 58.49 -44.24
N ARG A 2 -2.20 59.19 -43.69
CA ARG A 2 -1.04 58.56 -43.02
C ARG A 2 -1.36 57.93 -41.64
N ASN A 3 -2.28 58.53 -40.88
CA ASN A 3 -2.65 58.06 -39.53
C ASN A 3 -3.52 56.79 -39.51
N HIS A 4 -4.28 56.49 -40.59
CA HIS A 4 -5.10 55.28 -40.65
C HIS A 4 -4.26 54.02 -40.90
N LYS A 5 -3.23 54.12 -41.76
CA LYS A 5 -2.33 52.99 -42.03
C LYS A 5 -1.52 52.59 -40.80
N LEU A 6 -1.11 53.56 -39.97
CA LEU A 6 -0.35 53.31 -38.75
C LEU A 6 -1.20 52.57 -37.69
N LYS A 7 -2.46 52.98 -37.49
CA LYS A 7 -3.38 52.30 -36.57
C LYS A 7 -3.68 50.85 -36.99
N CYS A 8 -3.87 50.60 -38.29
CA CYS A 8 -4.09 49.25 -38.79
C CYS A 8 -2.86 48.35 -38.58
N PHE A 9 -1.65 48.89 -38.74
CA PHE A 9 -0.39 48.16 -38.51
C PHE A 9 -0.21 47.79 -37.03
N PHE A 10 -0.55 48.69 -36.11
CA PHE A 10 -0.51 48.40 -34.67
C PHE A 10 -1.51 47.31 -34.27
N ILE A 11 -2.73 47.34 -34.82
CA ILE A 11 -3.74 46.30 -34.54
C ILE A 11 -3.30 44.93 -35.06
N THR A 12 -2.71 44.86 -36.27
CA THR A 12 -2.18 43.60 -36.81
C THR A 12 -0.99 43.09 -36.01
N LEU A 13 -0.10 43.98 -35.55
CA LEU A 13 1.03 43.61 -34.70
C LEU A 13 0.56 43.07 -33.34
N ILE A 14 -0.46 43.68 -32.72
CA ILE A 14 -1.03 43.21 -31.45
C ILE A 14 -1.68 41.83 -31.63
N ILE A 15 -2.44 41.60 -32.71
CA ILE A 15 -3.05 40.29 -32.99
C ILE A 15 -1.96 39.22 -33.20
N LEU A 16 -0.89 39.54 -33.92
CA LEU A 16 0.25 38.63 -34.13
C LEU A 16 0.95 38.29 -32.81
N VAL A 17 1.18 39.28 -31.95
CA VAL A 17 1.82 39.07 -30.64
C VAL A 17 0.92 38.24 -29.72
N VAL A 18 -0.38 38.52 -29.64
CA VAL A 18 -1.35 37.75 -28.84
C VAL A 18 -1.44 36.30 -29.33
N ASN A 19 -1.45 36.06 -30.64
CA ASN A 19 -1.44 34.70 -31.19
C ASN A 19 -0.11 33.97 -30.91
N SER A 20 1.02 34.69 -30.91
CA SER A 20 2.33 34.12 -30.58
C SER A 20 2.47 33.73 -29.10
N PHE A 21 1.76 34.43 -28.20
CA PHE A 21 1.66 34.05 -26.80
C PHE A 21 0.68 32.89 -26.58
N ASN A 22 -0.43 32.83 -27.32
CA ASN A 22 -1.39 31.73 -27.23
C ASN A 22 -0.85 30.40 -27.77
N THR A 23 0.02 30.42 -28.79
CA THR A 23 0.66 29.19 -29.31
C THR A 23 1.77 28.65 -28.41
N ASN A 24 2.40 29.51 -27.61
CA ASN A 24 3.40 29.10 -26.62
C ASN A 24 2.82 28.81 -25.23
N ALA A 25 1.57 29.22 -24.95
CA ALA A 25 0.85 28.90 -23.72
C ALA A 25 0.21 27.51 -23.72
N THR A 26 0.13 26.84 -24.87
CA THR A 26 0.14 25.37 -24.92
C THR A 26 1.56 24.88 -24.67
N THR A 27 2.14 25.26 -23.54
CA THR A 27 3.10 24.37 -22.90
C THR A 27 2.28 23.13 -22.61
N ILE A 28 2.42 22.17 -23.52
CA ILE A 28 1.98 20.81 -23.38
C ILE A 28 2.49 20.39 -22.01
N VAL A 29 1.64 20.51 -21.00
CA VAL A 29 1.80 19.79 -19.75
C VAL A 29 1.50 18.37 -20.19
N THR A 30 2.49 17.73 -20.82
CA THR A 30 2.68 16.29 -20.76
C THR A 30 2.76 15.99 -19.29
N ARG A 31 1.60 15.91 -18.64
CA ARG A 31 1.43 15.22 -17.37
C ARG A 31 1.98 13.84 -17.70
N GLN A 32 3.21 13.56 -17.27
CA GLN A 32 3.68 12.20 -17.22
C GLN A 32 2.73 11.54 -16.24
N THR A 33 1.69 10.91 -16.78
CA THR A 33 0.79 10.04 -16.05
C THR A 33 1.65 8.87 -15.60
N GLY A 34 2.36 9.05 -14.50
CA GLY A 34 3.17 8.01 -13.90
C GLY A 34 2.20 6.95 -13.41
N GLU A 35 2.23 5.77 -14.03
CA GLU A 35 1.51 4.61 -13.51
C GLU A 35 2.15 4.21 -12.18
N ILE A 36 1.36 4.26 -11.12
CA ILE A 36 1.79 3.84 -9.78
C ILE A 36 1.54 2.35 -9.64
N LYS A 37 2.61 1.61 -9.35
CA LYS A 37 2.54 0.17 -9.08
C LYS A 37 3.00 -0.08 -7.65
N CYS A 38 2.15 -0.72 -6.84
CA CYS A 38 2.41 -0.99 -5.43
C CYS A 38 2.27 -2.47 -5.10
N GLN A 39 3.37 -3.17 -4.91
CA GLN A 39 3.36 -4.58 -4.54
C GLN A 39 3.20 -4.75 -3.04
N CYS A 40 2.58 -5.84 -2.62
CA CYS A 40 2.58 -6.25 -1.23
C CYS A 40 3.01 -7.70 -1.06
N SER A 41 3.54 -8.00 0.13
CA SER A 41 3.97 -9.34 0.51
C SER A 41 3.91 -9.49 2.02
N PHE A 42 3.65 -10.71 2.48
CA PHE A 42 3.80 -11.08 3.87
C PHE A 42 5.08 -11.88 4.07
N ASP A 43 5.71 -11.72 5.23
CA ASP A 43 6.63 -12.71 5.77
C ASP A 43 5.88 -14.01 6.12
N TYR A 44 6.60 -15.11 6.35
CA TYR A 44 5.99 -16.30 6.91
C TYR A 44 5.33 -16.01 8.26
N ILE A 45 4.17 -16.62 8.49
CA ILE A 45 3.50 -16.60 9.79
C ILE A 45 4.32 -17.49 10.73
N HIS A 46 4.74 -16.93 11.86
CA HIS A 46 5.64 -17.60 12.78
C HIS A 46 5.30 -17.26 14.22
N LYS A 47 5.78 -18.09 15.14
CA LYS A 47 5.81 -17.76 16.56
C LYS A 47 6.90 -16.71 16.82
N SER A 48 6.54 -15.63 17.50
CA SER A 48 7.50 -14.67 18.00
C SER A 48 8.37 -15.28 19.12
N ASN A 49 9.68 -15.31 18.91
CA ASN A 49 10.65 -15.87 19.86
C ASN A 49 11.08 -14.87 20.95
N THR A 50 10.79 -13.59 20.76
CA THR A 50 11.26 -12.46 21.58
C THR A 50 10.16 -11.42 21.74
N PHE A 51 10.31 -10.49 22.68
CA PHE A 51 9.56 -9.24 22.66
C PHE A 51 10.14 -8.34 21.57
N THR A 52 9.82 -8.63 20.32
CA THR A 52 10.12 -7.76 19.17
C THR A 52 8.90 -6.91 18.89
N ASP A 53 9.11 -5.62 18.63
CA ASP A 53 8.04 -4.70 18.21
C ASP A 53 6.86 -4.62 19.21
N ASN A 54 7.15 -4.75 20.51
CA ASN A 54 6.18 -4.90 21.63
C ASN A 54 5.13 -6.01 21.42
N VAL A 55 5.40 -6.97 20.55
CA VAL A 55 4.58 -8.18 20.42
C VAL A 55 5.02 -9.14 21.54
N PRO A 56 4.08 -9.67 22.36
CA PRO A 56 4.43 -10.62 23.41
C PRO A 56 5.18 -11.83 22.87
N LYS A 57 6.08 -12.38 23.69
CA LYS A 57 6.71 -13.66 23.37
C LYS A 57 5.63 -14.75 23.19
N ASN A 58 5.87 -15.66 22.26
CA ASN A 58 4.96 -16.75 21.87
C ASN A 58 3.68 -16.32 21.16
N SER A 59 3.47 -15.03 20.87
CA SER A 59 2.45 -14.59 19.93
C SER A 59 2.68 -15.16 18.53
N ILE A 60 1.60 -15.33 17.77
CA ILE A 60 1.69 -15.54 16.33
C ILE A 60 1.93 -14.18 15.67
N ASN A 61 2.88 -14.09 14.74
CA ASN A 61 3.27 -12.85 14.09
C ASN A 61 3.62 -13.08 12.61
N THR A 62 3.36 -12.07 11.79
CA THR A 62 3.88 -11.90 10.43
C THR A 62 4.03 -10.41 10.15
N HIS A 63 4.85 -10.04 9.16
CA HIS A 63 4.94 -8.66 8.69
C HIS A 63 4.36 -8.53 7.30
N LEU A 64 3.56 -7.49 7.10
CA LEU A 64 3.14 -7.03 5.80
C LEU A 64 4.10 -5.93 5.32
N ASN A 65 4.63 -6.11 4.12
CA ASN A 65 5.42 -5.11 3.42
C ASN A 65 4.67 -4.67 2.16
N ILE A 66 4.44 -3.37 2.00
CA ILE A 66 3.85 -2.72 0.84
C ILE A 66 4.92 -1.79 0.26
N ALA A 67 5.28 -2.00 -0.99
CA ALA A 67 6.32 -1.27 -1.69
C ALA A 67 5.79 -0.72 -3.01
N CYS A 68 5.87 0.60 -3.19
CA CYS A 68 5.49 1.27 -4.42
C CYS A 68 6.72 1.68 -5.25
N ASN A 69 6.55 1.76 -6.56
CA ASN A 69 7.59 2.21 -7.50
C ASN A 69 7.95 3.71 -7.37
N THR A 70 7.18 4.49 -6.58
CA THR A 70 7.47 5.88 -6.24
C THR A 70 7.29 6.14 -4.74
N LYS A 71 7.93 7.21 -4.24
CA LYS A 71 7.76 7.74 -2.89
C LYS A 71 6.70 8.84 -2.80
N ASP A 72 6.13 9.25 -3.92
CA ASP A 72 5.12 10.33 -4.00
C ASP A 72 3.71 9.89 -3.63
N VAL A 73 3.56 8.64 -3.19
CA VAL A 73 2.30 8.04 -2.77
C VAL A 73 2.40 7.49 -1.35
N SER A 74 1.25 7.48 -0.67
CA SER A 74 1.09 6.88 0.64
C SER A 74 0.22 5.63 0.53
N THR A 75 0.44 4.67 1.44
CA THR A 75 -0.36 3.44 1.52
C THR A 75 -0.97 3.30 2.90
N GLU A 76 -2.21 2.82 2.96
CA GLU A 76 -2.91 2.51 4.20
C GLU A 76 -3.55 1.13 4.10
N VAL A 77 -3.44 0.33 5.15
CA VAL A 77 -4.14 -0.96 5.23
C VAL A 77 -5.60 -0.69 5.58
N SER A 78 -6.51 -1.00 4.65
CA SER A 78 -7.95 -0.75 4.82
C SER A 78 -8.64 -1.90 5.54
N GLU A 79 -8.21 -3.14 5.29
CA GLU A 79 -8.75 -4.34 5.92
C GLU A 79 -7.64 -5.36 6.13
N TYR A 80 -7.75 -6.17 7.19
CA TYR A 80 -6.79 -7.23 7.48
C TYR A 80 -7.43 -8.37 8.26
N ALA A 81 -6.84 -9.55 8.16
CA ALA A 81 -7.25 -10.71 8.91
C ALA A 81 -6.06 -11.63 9.24
N LEU A 82 -6.12 -12.27 10.40
CA LEU A 82 -5.22 -13.34 10.79
C LEU A 82 -6.07 -14.52 11.28
N TRP A 83 -6.06 -15.59 10.49
CA TRP A 83 -6.90 -16.77 10.68
C TRP A 83 -6.08 -18.00 11.00
N LYS A 84 -6.72 -18.93 11.69
CA LYS A 84 -6.32 -20.34 11.75
C LYS A 84 -7.31 -21.20 10.98
N VAL A 85 -6.84 -22.32 10.46
CA VAL A 85 -7.71 -23.34 9.87
C VAL A 85 -8.09 -24.36 10.95
N VAL A 86 -9.39 -24.48 11.22
CA VAL A 86 -9.97 -25.49 12.11
C VAL A 86 -11.03 -26.26 11.32
N ASP A 87 -10.87 -27.57 11.20
CA ASP A 87 -11.78 -28.44 10.44
C ASP A 87 -12.07 -27.94 9.01
N GLY A 88 -11.02 -27.43 8.33
CA GLY A 88 -11.10 -26.88 6.97
C GLY A 88 -11.76 -25.50 6.85
N LYS A 89 -12.05 -24.82 7.97
CA LYS A 89 -12.66 -23.49 7.99
C LYS A 89 -11.71 -22.45 8.54
N TYR A 90 -11.77 -21.23 8.01
CA TYR A 90 -11.02 -20.09 8.51
C TYR A 90 -11.71 -19.50 9.74
N VAL A 91 -10.96 -19.39 10.83
CA VAL A 91 -11.42 -18.86 12.12
C VAL A 91 -10.46 -17.75 12.56
N ASN A 92 -10.99 -16.59 12.97
CA ASN A 92 -10.18 -15.51 13.55
C ASN A 92 -9.34 -16.00 14.73
N MET A 93 -8.06 -15.66 14.69
CA MET A 93 -7.17 -15.81 15.84
C MET A 93 -7.60 -14.83 16.95
N GLN A 94 -7.43 -15.22 18.21
CA GLN A 94 -7.73 -14.37 19.35
C GLN A 94 -6.72 -13.23 19.48
N GLY A 95 -7.20 -12.06 19.92
CA GLY A 95 -6.37 -10.88 20.16
C GLY A 95 -5.59 -10.40 18.93
N PHE A 96 -6.08 -10.71 17.71
CA PHE A 96 -5.38 -10.31 16.51
C PHE A 96 -5.43 -8.79 16.29
N GLY A 97 -4.33 -8.24 15.78
CA GLY A 97 -4.20 -6.82 15.57
C GLY A 97 -3.13 -6.47 14.55
N LEU A 98 -3.25 -5.27 13.98
CA LEU A 98 -2.29 -4.69 13.06
C LEU A 98 -1.59 -3.51 13.72
N ARG A 99 -0.27 -3.44 13.56
CA ARG A 99 0.55 -2.32 14.01
C ARG A 99 1.41 -1.82 12.87
N GLN A 100 1.43 -0.51 12.64
CA GLN A 100 2.38 0.09 11.71
C GLN A 100 3.77 0.19 12.36
N LEU A 101 4.78 -0.33 11.67
CA LEU A 101 6.20 -0.27 12.06
C LEU A 101 6.96 0.81 11.29
N GLY A 102 6.46 1.18 10.11
CA GLY A 102 7.02 2.23 9.27
C GLY A 102 6.18 2.45 8.01
N PRO A 103 6.62 3.34 7.11
CA PRO A 103 5.97 3.52 5.82
C PRO A 103 5.92 2.20 5.05
N GLY A 104 4.71 1.74 4.72
CA GLY A 104 4.50 0.48 4.00
C GLY A 104 4.88 -0.78 4.80
N ARG A 105 5.18 -0.71 6.09
CA ARG A 105 5.56 -1.88 6.90
C ARG A 105 4.69 -2.01 8.13
N TYR A 106 4.06 -3.17 8.28
CA TYR A 106 3.13 -3.48 9.36
C TYR A 106 3.45 -4.82 10.00
N SER A 107 3.22 -4.96 11.31
CA SER A 107 3.19 -6.23 12.02
C SER A 107 1.73 -6.62 12.23
N LEU A 108 1.40 -7.84 11.82
CA LEU A 108 0.13 -8.49 12.09
C LEU A 108 0.38 -9.60 13.10
N HIS A 109 -0.24 -9.50 14.27
CA HIS A 109 0.01 -10.40 15.39
C HIS A 109 -1.28 -10.90 16.02
N ALA A 110 -1.21 -12.00 16.76
CA ALA A 110 -2.28 -12.54 17.59
C ALA A 110 -1.76 -12.92 18.98
N ASP A 111 -2.70 -13.18 19.90
CA ASP A 111 -2.37 -13.51 21.28
C ASP A 111 -1.51 -14.77 21.39
N PRO A 112 -0.61 -14.85 22.39
CA PRO A 112 0.16 -16.06 22.66
C PRO A 112 -0.70 -17.31 22.87
N SER A 113 -1.95 -17.15 23.33
CA SER A 113 -2.90 -18.25 23.54
C SER A 113 -3.13 -19.08 22.28
N GLU A 114 -3.06 -18.47 21.09
CA GLU A 114 -3.19 -19.16 19.81
C GLU A 114 -2.07 -20.18 19.61
N CYS A 115 -0.86 -19.82 20.03
CA CYS A 115 0.28 -20.72 19.96
C CYS A 115 0.22 -21.77 21.08
N TYR A 116 -0.20 -21.41 22.31
CA TYR A 116 -0.35 -22.38 23.41
C TYR A 116 -1.38 -23.48 23.12
N ASN A 117 -2.43 -23.13 22.38
CA ASN A 117 -3.53 -24.04 22.04
C ASN A 117 -3.34 -24.73 20.68
N ALA A 118 -2.20 -24.52 20.01
CA ALA A 118 -1.92 -25.12 18.72
C ALA A 118 -1.74 -26.65 18.84
N PRO A 119 -2.20 -27.43 17.83
CA PRO A 119 -1.91 -28.86 17.76
C PRO A 119 -0.41 -29.16 17.76
N LYS A 120 -0.05 -30.40 18.13
CA LYS A 120 1.35 -30.82 18.24
C LYS A 120 2.08 -30.79 16.90
N GLU A 121 1.34 -31.04 15.82
CA GLU A 121 1.78 -31.01 14.43
C GLU A 121 1.85 -29.57 13.86
N GLY A 122 1.41 -28.57 14.63
CA GLY A 122 1.30 -27.17 14.23
C GLY A 122 -0.12 -26.75 13.86
N MET A 123 -0.30 -25.47 13.52
CA MET A 123 -1.56 -24.92 13.01
C MET A 123 -1.35 -24.33 11.63
N VAL A 124 -2.33 -24.43 10.73
CA VAL A 124 -2.29 -23.66 9.48
C VAL A 124 -2.75 -22.24 9.79
N GLY A 125 -1.85 -21.27 9.62
CA GLY A 125 -2.14 -19.85 9.73
C GLY A 125 -2.36 -19.24 8.35
N VAL A 126 -3.28 -18.28 8.27
CA VAL A 126 -3.56 -17.50 7.06
C VAL A 126 -3.57 -16.02 7.43
N ALA A 127 -2.82 -15.20 6.70
CA ALA A 127 -2.82 -13.75 6.86
C ALA A 127 -3.26 -13.10 5.55
N MET A 128 -4.14 -12.11 5.69
CA MET A 128 -4.71 -11.38 4.56
C MET A 128 -4.72 -9.88 4.84
N ALA A 129 -4.45 -9.06 3.84
CA ALA A 129 -4.61 -7.62 3.94
C ALA A 129 -5.03 -6.97 2.62
N TYR A 130 -5.89 -5.97 2.72
CA TYR A 130 -6.20 -5.03 1.66
C TYR A 130 -5.55 -3.69 2.00
N PHE A 131 -5.05 -3.00 0.99
CA PHE A 131 -4.50 -1.67 1.17
C PHE A 131 -5.00 -0.72 0.10
N THR A 132 -5.02 0.56 0.44
CA THR A 132 -5.35 1.64 -0.49
C THR A 132 -4.11 2.51 -0.70
N VAL A 133 -3.96 3.00 -1.93
CA VAL A 133 -2.90 3.91 -2.33
C VAL A 133 -3.51 5.30 -2.51
N TYR A 134 -2.86 6.31 -1.94
CA TYR A 134 -3.30 7.71 -2.01
C TYR A 134 -2.16 8.60 -2.49
N SER A 135 -2.52 9.67 -3.20
CA SER A 135 -1.59 10.71 -3.64
C SER A 135 -2.24 12.08 -3.48
N ASN A 136 -1.49 13.02 -2.90
CA ASN A 136 -1.87 14.42 -2.86
C ASN A 136 -1.36 15.20 -4.08
N ASN A 137 -0.65 14.55 -5.00
CA ASN A 137 -0.15 15.17 -6.21
C ASN A 137 -1.18 15.05 -7.34
N PRO A 138 -1.78 16.15 -7.82
CA PRO A 138 -2.81 16.14 -8.87
C PRO A 138 -2.28 15.71 -10.25
N GLY A 139 -0.96 15.59 -10.42
CA GLY A 139 -0.31 15.03 -11.61
C GLY A 139 -0.21 13.50 -11.61
N ILE A 140 -0.51 12.84 -10.49
CA ILE A 140 -0.46 11.38 -10.35
C ILE A 140 -1.86 10.82 -10.55
N VAL A 141 -1.99 9.88 -11.49
CA VAL A 141 -3.20 9.08 -11.65
C VAL A 141 -2.92 7.71 -11.06
N ILE A 142 -3.65 7.37 -10.00
CA ILE A 142 -3.58 6.05 -9.38
C ILE A 142 -4.53 5.16 -10.16
N THR A 143 -3.99 4.35 -11.07
CA THR A 143 -4.72 3.19 -11.60
C THR A 143 -4.70 2.12 -10.52
N LYS A 144 -5.89 1.71 -10.07
CA LYS A 144 -6.03 0.62 -9.09
C LYS A 144 -5.61 -0.69 -9.78
N GLU A 145 -4.34 -1.05 -9.69
CA GLU A 145 -3.84 -2.32 -10.22
C GLU A 145 -4.23 -3.52 -9.33
N TRP A 146 -4.45 -3.29 -8.02
CA TRP A 146 -4.70 -4.37 -7.07
C TRP A 146 -6.19 -4.56 -6.77
N GLU A 147 -6.76 -5.64 -7.32
CA GLU A 147 -8.06 -6.17 -6.93
C GLU A 147 -7.97 -7.30 -5.90
N GLU A 148 -6.83 -8.02 -5.85
CA GLU A 148 -6.61 -9.15 -4.95
C GLU A 148 -5.90 -8.73 -3.65
N PRO A 149 -6.28 -9.33 -2.50
CA PRO A 149 -5.60 -9.05 -1.24
C PRO A 149 -4.18 -9.61 -1.23
N CYS A 150 -3.33 -9.01 -0.40
CA CYS A 150 -2.09 -9.62 0.03
C CYS A 150 -2.43 -10.87 0.83
N TYR A 151 -1.79 -12.00 0.52
CA TYR A 151 -2.12 -13.29 1.12
C TYR A 151 -0.87 -14.10 1.43
N VAL A 152 -0.83 -14.74 2.59
CA VAL A 152 0.10 -15.83 2.88
C VAL A 152 -0.59 -16.90 3.72
N GLU A 153 -0.20 -18.15 3.47
CA GLU A 153 -0.64 -19.30 4.23
C GLU A 153 0.56 -20.21 4.47
N ASN A 154 0.77 -20.61 5.72
CA ASN A 154 1.76 -21.61 6.05
C ASN A 154 1.43 -22.31 7.37
N VAL A 155 2.06 -23.47 7.58
CA VAL A 155 2.01 -24.16 8.87
C VAL A 155 2.91 -23.43 9.86
N VAL A 156 2.35 -23.05 11.00
CA VAL A 156 3.08 -22.56 12.16
C VAL A 156 3.37 -23.75 13.07
N ILE A 157 4.63 -24.17 13.07
CA ILE A 157 5.15 -25.25 13.92
C ILE A 157 5.91 -24.69 15.12
N ASN A 158 6.32 -25.57 16.03
CA ASN A 158 7.20 -25.23 17.15
C ASN A 158 6.62 -24.11 18.02
N CYS A 159 5.37 -24.34 18.48
CA CYS A 159 4.68 -23.46 19.42
C CYS A 159 5.33 -23.54 20.83
N PRO A 160 4.72 -23.51 22.03
CA PRO A 160 5.49 -23.69 23.27
C PRO A 160 6.43 -24.91 23.16
N PRO A 161 7.62 -24.86 23.78
CA PRO A 161 8.65 -25.87 23.56
C PRO A 161 8.07 -27.27 23.79
N PRO A 162 8.46 -28.27 22.99
CA PRO A 162 8.27 -29.66 23.41
C PRO A 162 8.99 -29.79 24.75
N VAL A 163 8.22 -30.11 25.79
CA VAL A 163 8.72 -30.38 27.15
C VAL A 163 9.76 -31.48 27.11
#